data_AF-A0AAU7E9D4-F1
#
_entry.id   AF-A0AAU7E9D4-F1
#
_cell.length_a   1.000
_cell.length_b   1.000
_cell.length_c   1.000
_cell.angle_alpha   90.00
_cell.angle_beta   90.00
_cell.angle_gamma   90.00
#
_symmetry.space_group_name_H-M   'P 1'
#
loop_
_entity.id
_entity.type
_entity.pdbx_description
1 polymer ?
#
loop_
_entity_poly.entity_id
_entity_poly.type
_entity_poly.pdbx_seq_one_letter_code
_entity_poly.pdbx_strand_id
1 'polypeptide(L)'
;MNALKLLYFRLNLDTKSLYNTFISFQNHSWHIKNEISNIKSDDISCVWLRRSFVELSLEEKESKEKDIDFKIWRNEFNATLLGLFHSLKDLPWLNPISHAFKGDNKYYQMSLAKQLGLKIPKTIVSNEKEKLLQFCKICKSDVIFKSRNLQIRPRLSQRHICQSY
;
A
#
# COMPACT_ATOMS: atom_id res chain seq x y z
N MET A 1 -27.71 -7.63 -4.86
CA MET A 1 -28.11 -6.78 -3.71
C MET A 1 -27.26 -7.18 -2.51
N ASN A 2 -26.57 -6.25 -1.84
CA ASN A 2 -25.84 -6.59 -0.62
C ASN A 2 -26.81 -7.01 0.49
N ALA A 3 -26.41 -7.95 1.36
CA ALA A 3 -27.25 -8.51 2.42
C ALA A 3 -27.82 -7.44 3.38
N LEU A 4 -27.11 -6.32 3.55
CA LEU A 4 -27.51 -5.19 4.40
C LEU A 4 -28.29 -4.10 3.65
N LYS A 5 -28.50 -4.22 2.33
CA LYS A 5 -29.19 -3.24 1.47
C LYS A 5 -28.67 -1.79 1.58
N LEU A 6 -27.42 -1.61 2.02
CA LEU A 6 -26.78 -0.29 2.08
C LEU A 6 -26.27 0.13 0.70
N LEU A 7 -26.43 1.43 0.41
CA LEU A 7 -25.85 2.06 -0.77
C LEU A 7 -24.34 2.20 -0.57
N TYR A 8 -23.58 1.92 -1.62
CA TYR A 8 -22.14 2.11 -1.62
C TYR A 8 -21.67 2.51 -3.01
N PHE A 9 -20.61 3.32 -3.05
CA PHE A 9 -19.87 3.61 -4.26
C PHE A 9 -18.53 2.88 -4.20
N ARG A 10 -18.20 2.09 -5.23
CA ARG A 10 -16.93 1.39 -5.32
C ARG A 10 -15.98 2.15 -6.24
N LEU A 11 -14.97 2.77 -5.66
CA LEU A 11 -13.85 3.34 -6.39
C LEU A 11 -12.78 2.25 -6.62
N ASN A 12 -12.72 1.70 -7.83
CA ASN A 12 -11.67 0.77 -8.22
C ASN A 12 -10.40 1.54 -8.55
N LEU A 13 -9.26 1.09 -8.03
CA LEU A 13 -7.96 1.75 -8.20
C LEU A 13 -7.00 0.99 -9.13
N ASP A 14 -7.47 -0.03 -9.83
CA ASP A 14 -6.70 -0.65 -10.92
C ASP A 14 -6.67 0.26 -12.14
N THR A 15 -5.59 0.20 -12.91
CA THR A 15 -5.35 1.04 -14.10
C THR A 15 -6.51 1.03 -15.08
N LYS A 16 -7.07 -0.15 -15.38
CA LYS A 16 -8.16 -0.32 -16.36
C LYS A 16 -9.40 0.44 -15.93
N SER A 17 -9.82 0.29 -14.68
CA SER A 17 -10.94 1.04 -14.12
C SER A 17 -10.69 2.55 -14.10
N LEU A 18 -9.46 2.96 -13.80
CA LEU A 18 -9.12 4.38 -13.67
C LEU A 18 -9.09 5.14 -15.00
N TYR A 19 -8.77 4.48 -16.12
CA TYR A 19 -8.89 5.12 -17.44
C TYR A 19 -10.31 5.60 -17.76
N ASN A 20 -11.32 4.95 -17.18
CA ASN A 20 -12.74 5.29 -17.36
C ASN A 20 -13.36 5.90 -16.08
N THR A 21 -12.51 6.37 -15.15
CA THR A 21 -12.93 7.05 -13.92
C THR A 21 -12.52 8.51 -13.99
N PHE A 22 -13.51 9.39 -13.83
CA PHE A 22 -13.33 10.84 -13.83
C PHE A 22 -13.52 11.35 -12.41
N ILE A 23 -12.53 12.07 -11.91
CA ILE A 23 -12.57 12.74 -10.60
C ILE A 23 -12.39 14.22 -10.86
N SER A 24 -13.32 15.02 -10.39
CA SER A 24 -13.28 16.47 -10.52
C SER A 24 -13.54 17.12 -9.17
N PHE A 25 -12.94 18.28 -8.94
CA PHE A 25 -13.11 19.06 -7.74
C PHE A 25 -13.61 20.46 -8.13
N GLN A 26 -14.82 20.80 -7.69
CA GLN A 26 -15.46 22.08 -7.99
C GLN A 26 -16.26 22.54 -6.78
N ASN A 27 -16.19 23.84 -6.46
CA ASN A 27 -16.95 24.45 -5.35
C ASN A 27 -16.78 23.72 -4.01
N HIS A 28 -15.56 23.29 -3.68
CA HIS A 28 -15.23 22.51 -2.48
C HIS A 28 -15.85 21.11 -2.40
N SER A 29 -16.44 20.62 -3.48
CA SER A 29 -17.02 19.28 -3.58
C SER A 29 -16.29 18.44 -4.62
N TRP A 30 -16.10 17.16 -4.32
CA TRP A 30 -15.57 16.16 -5.24
C TRP A 30 -16.71 15.47 -5.97
N HIS A 31 -16.59 15.37 -7.29
CA HIS A 31 -17.50 14.62 -8.13
C HIS A 31 -16.73 13.47 -8.77
N ILE A 32 -17.13 12.24 -8.44
CA ILE A 32 -16.50 11.02 -8.90
C ILE A 32 -17.49 10.29 -9.81
N LYS A 33 -17.08 9.99 -11.03
CA LYS A 33 -17.89 9.27 -12.01
C LYS A 33 -17.09 8.11 -12.60
N ASN A 34 -17.67 6.93 -12.61
CA ASN A 34 -17.19 5.78 -13.39
C ASN A 34 -18.29 5.35 -14.38
N GLU A 35 -18.04 4.26 -15.11
CA GLU A 35 -19.00 3.73 -16.09
C GLU A 35 -20.34 3.30 -15.48
N ILE A 36 -20.36 2.95 -14.19
CA ILE A 36 -21.49 2.30 -13.53
C ILE A 36 -22.30 3.30 -12.70
N SER A 37 -21.64 4.31 -12.14
CA SER A 37 -22.19 5.15 -11.07
C SER A 37 -21.45 6.47 -10.94
N ASN A 38 -22.06 7.40 -10.21
CA ASN A 38 -21.44 8.65 -9.79
C ASN A 38 -21.79 8.95 -8.33
N ILE A 39 -20.94 9.73 -7.67
CA ILE A 39 -21.12 10.17 -6.29
C ILE A 39 -20.47 11.54 -6.08
N LYS A 40 -21.07 12.36 -5.20
CA LYS A 40 -20.43 13.56 -4.67
C LYS A 40 -19.83 13.30 -3.30
N SER A 41 -18.78 14.01 -2.92
CA SER A 41 -18.21 13.89 -1.57
C SER A 41 -19.22 14.19 -0.47
N ASP A 42 -20.15 15.10 -0.71
CA ASP A 42 -21.19 15.50 0.26
C ASP A 42 -22.17 14.36 0.58
N ASP A 43 -22.30 13.39 -0.32
CA ASP A 43 -23.18 12.23 -0.17
C ASP A 43 -22.49 11.05 0.55
N ILE A 44 -21.20 11.19 0.89
CA ILE A 44 -20.41 10.13 1.52
C ILE A 44 -20.54 10.22 3.04
N SER A 45 -21.06 9.17 3.66
CA SER A 45 -21.21 9.10 5.12
C SER A 45 -20.05 8.39 5.83
N CYS A 46 -19.31 7.52 5.15
CA CYS A 46 -18.16 6.79 5.71
C CYS A 46 -17.25 6.26 4.60
N VAL A 47 -16.00 5.95 4.95
CA VAL A 47 -14.98 5.50 4.00
C VAL A 47 -14.37 4.18 4.43
N TRP A 48 -14.34 3.20 3.51
CA TRP A 48 -13.54 1.99 3.67
C TRP A 48 -12.28 2.09 2.80
N LEU A 49 -11.14 2.42 3.42
CA LEU A 49 -9.86 2.55 2.74
C LEU A 49 -9.23 1.17 2.52
N ARG A 50 -9.80 0.40 1.60
CA ARG A 50 -9.30 -0.93 1.25
C ARG A 50 -7.94 -0.87 0.55
N ARG A 51 -7.74 0.15 -0.28
CA ARG A 51 -6.51 0.46 -1.03
C ARG A 51 -6.37 1.98 -1.11
N SER A 52 -5.15 2.47 -0.96
CA SER A 52 -4.90 3.92 -0.89
C SER A 52 -4.45 4.53 -2.21
N PHE A 53 -3.92 3.73 -3.14
CA PHE A 53 -3.26 4.23 -4.34
C PHE A 53 -3.53 3.35 -5.54
N VAL A 54 -3.20 3.87 -6.73
CA VAL A 54 -3.27 3.14 -8.00
C VAL A 54 -2.54 1.81 -7.87
N GLU A 55 -3.30 0.73 -8.08
CA GLU A 55 -2.81 -0.64 -8.07
C GLU A 55 -2.32 -1.05 -9.45
N LEU A 56 -1.15 -1.68 -9.50
CA LEU A 56 -0.56 -2.22 -10.71
C LEU A 56 -0.48 -3.74 -10.61
N SER A 57 -0.83 -4.43 -11.70
CA SER A 57 -0.47 -5.84 -11.85
C SER A 57 1.06 -6.01 -11.90
N LEU A 58 1.56 -7.23 -11.77
CA LEU A 58 3.01 -7.50 -11.92
C LEU A 58 3.49 -7.16 -13.33
N GLU A 59 2.71 -7.53 -14.34
CA GLU A 59 3.00 -7.26 -15.75
C GLU A 59 3.04 -5.75 -16.04
N GLU A 60 2.14 -4.97 -15.44
CA GLU A 60 2.11 -3.52 -15.60
C GLU A 60 3.29 -2.83 -14.92
N LYS A 61 3.77 -3.35 -13.78
CA LYS A 61 5.00 -2.85 -13.17
C LYS A 61 6.18 -3.09 -14.10
N GLU A 62 6.31 -4.29 -14.64
CA GLU A 62 7.44 -4.62 -15.51
C GLU A 62 7.43 -3.83 -16.83
N SER A 63 6.25 -3.62 -17.42
CA SER A 63 6.09 -2.97 -18.73
C SER A 63 5.97 -1.45 -18.65
N LYS A 64 5.16 -0.91 -17.72
CA LYS A 64 4.80 0.52 -17.68
C LYS A 64 5.60 1.32 -16.67
N GLU A 65 6.25 0.70 -15.68
CA GLU A 65 7.04 1.45 -14.68
C GLU A 65 8.37 2.00 -15.24
N LYS A 66 8.68 1.76 -16.52
CA LYS A 66 9.76 2.45 -17.23
C LYS A 66 9.28 3.64 -18.04
N ASP A 67 7.99 3.68 -18.37
CA ASP A 67 7.35 4.76 -19.12
C ASP A 67 7.19 6.00 -18.24
N ILE A 68 7.67 7.15 -18.72
CA ILE A 68 7.62 8.42 -18.00
C ILE A 68 6.21 8.99 -17.93
N ASP A 69 5.44 8.89 -19.02
CA ASP A 69 4.09 9.44 -19.09
C ASP A 69 3.17 8.67 -18.15
N PHE A 70 3.32 7.34 -18.11
CA PHE A 70 2.60 6.50 -17.17
C PHE A 70 2.92 6.85 -15.71
N LYS A 71 4.19 7.13 -15.37
CA LYS A 71 4.58 7.55 -14.02
C LYS A 71 3.94 8.88 -13.64
N ILE A 72 3.97 9.85 -14.55
CA ILE A 72 3.36 11.17 -14.33
C ILE A 72 1.87 10.98 -14.08
N TRP A 73 1.17 10.27 -14.97
CA TRP A 73 -0.25 9.96 -14.82
C TRP A 73 -0.55 9.31 -13.46
N ARG A 74 0.21 8.28 -13.08
CA ARG A 74 0.03 7.57 -11.81
C ARG A 74 0.26 8.47 -10.60
N ASN A 75 1.28 9.32 -10.64
CA ASN A 75 1.61 10.23 -9.55
C ASN A 75 0.52 11.31 -9.38
N GLU A 76 0.06 11.91 -10.48
CA GLU A 76 -1.04 12.87 -10.47
C GLU A 76 -2.35 12.25 -9.95
N PHE A 77 -2.63 11.01 -10.36
CA PHE A 77 -3.82 10.30 -9.86
C PHE A 77 -3.70 10.03 -8.34
N ASN A 78 -2.53 9.60 -7.86
CA ASN A 78 -2.31 9.40 -6.43
C ASN A 78 -2.39 10.72 -5.63
N ALA A 79 -1.89 11.83 -6.17
CA ALA A 79 -2.03 13.14 -5.55
C ALA A 79 -3.50 13.57 -5.47
N THR A 80 -4.27 13.32 -6.53
CA THR A 80 -5.72 13.55 -6.57
C THR A 80 -6.45 12.73 -5.50
N LEU A 81 -6.12 11.44 -5.36
CA LEU A 81 -6.68 10.58 -4.31
C LEU A 81 -6.36 11.11 -2.91
N LEU A 82 -5.13 11.59 -2.66
CA LEU A 82 -4.78 12.20 -1.37
C LEU A 82 -5.62 13.45 -1.07
N GLY A 83 -5.89 14.29 -2.07
CA GLY A 83 -6.78 15.45 -1.94
C GLY A 83 -8.21 15.04 -1.58
N LEU A 84 -8.75 14.04 -2.26
CA LEU A 84 -10.06 13.46 -1.96
C LEU A 84 -10.11 12.93 -0.52
N PHE A 85 -9.12 12.13 -0.12
CA PHE A 85 -9.03 11.56 1.21
C PHE A 85 -8.91 12.61 2.30
N HIS A 86 -8.15 13.68 2.05
CA HIS A 86 -8.07 14.80 2.97
C HIS A 86 -9.43 15.47 3.17
N SER A 87 -10.20 15.66 2.10
CA SER A 87 -11.51 16.31 2.16
C SER A 87 -12.54 15.48 2.92
N LEU A 88 -12.32 14.17 3.00
CA LEU A 88 -13.19 13.22 3.69
C LEU A 88 -12.66 12.84 5.09
N LYS A 89 -11.57 13.45 5.57
CA LYS A 89 -10.83 13.02 6.78
C LYS A 89 -11.66 13.04 8.07
N ASP A 90 -12.69 13.89 8.13
CA ASP A 90 -13.53 14.09 9.32
C ASP A 90 -14.71 13.09 9.37
N LEU A 91 -14.89 12.28 8.31
CA LEU A 91 -15.85 11.17 8.31
C LEU A 91 -15.33 9.97 9.12
N PRO A 92 -16.18 8.98 9.43
CA PRO A 92 -15.73 7.67 9.92
C PRO A 92 -14.98 6.87 8.86
N TRP A 93 -13.79 6.35 9.21
CA TRP A 93 -12.94 5.57 8.30
C TRP A 93 -12.55 4.20 8.85
N LEU A 94 -12.45 3.24 7.95
CA LEU A 94 -11.86 1.93 8.17
C LEU A 94 -10.71 1.72 7.17
N ASN A 95 -9.44 2.00 7.44
CA ASN A 95 -8.86 2.80 8.50
C ASN A 95 -8.53 4.20 7.95
N PRO A 96 -8.43 5.25 8.79
CA PRO A 96 -7.89 6.52 8.36
C PRO A 96 -6.53 6.34 7.67
N ILE A 97 -6.28 7.09 6.60
CA ILE A 97 -5.09 6.91 5.77
C ILE A 97 -3.78 7.04 6.55
N SER A 98 -3.71 7.98 7.49
CA SER A 98 -2.55 8.17 8.38
C SER A 98 -2.28 6.94 9.25
N HIS A 99 -3.33 6.30 9.77
CA HIS A 99 -3.23 5.09 10.57
C HIS A 99 -2.88 3.88 9.72
N ALA A 100 -3.39 3.78 8.48
CA ALA A 100 -3.00 2.73 7.54
C ALA A 100 -1.49 2.78 7.25
N PHE A 101 -0.93 3.96 6.90
CA PHE A 101 0.51 4.10 6.65
C PHE A 101 1.37 3.82 7.87
N LYS A 102 0.97 4.34 9.04
CA LYS A 102 1.67 4.06 10.30
C LYS A 102 1.63 2.56 10.60
N GLY A 103 0.47 1.95 10.37
CA GLY A 103 0.21 0.52 10.49
C GLY A 103 1.09 -0.31 9.56
N ASP A 104 1.43 0.14 8.36
CA ASP A 104 2.30 -0.60 7.42
C ASP A 104 3.79 -0.55 7.77
N ASN A 105 4.22 0.40 8.60
CA ASN A 105 5.62 0.54 8.97
C ASN A 105 6.07 -0.55 9.95
N LYS A 106 6.82 -1.55 9.47
CA LYS A 106 7.35 -2.65 10.29
C LYS A 106 8.24 -2.22 11.45
N TYR A 107 8.96 -1.12 11.33
CA TYR A 107 9.78 -0.62 12.44
C TYR A 107 8.88 -0.06 13.55
N TYR A 108 7.83 0.66 13.18
CA TYR A 108 6.84 1.12 14.14
C TYR A 108 6.14 -0.07 14.82
N GLN A 109 5.71 -1.07 14.05
CA GLN A 109 5.11 -2.30 14.59
C GLN A 109 6.05 -2.99 15.60
N MET A 110 7.32 -3.17 15.26
CA MET A 110 8.30 -3.83 16.14
C MET A 110 8.59 -3.02 17.40
N SER A 111 8.73 -1.69 17.27
CA SER A 111 8.95 -0.80 18.40
C SER A 111 7.77 -0.84 19.37
N LEU A 112 6.55 -0.69 18.86
CA LEU A 112 5.32 -0.74 19.66
C LEU A 112 5.13 -2.10 20.32
N ALA A 113 5.36 -3.20 19.59
CA ALA A 113 5.27 -4.54 20.15
C ALA A 113 6.23 -4.75 21.33
N LYS A 114 7.48 -4.26 21.20
CA LYS A 114 8.46 -4.29 22.29
C LYS A 114 8.01 -3.45 23.49
N GLN A 115 7.49 -2.25 23.25
CA GLN A 115 6.97 -1.38 24.32
C GLN A 115 5.81 -2.01 25.09
N LEU A 116 4.98 -2.81 24.42
CA LEU A 116 3.86 -3.54 25.02
C LEU A 116 4.25 -4.90 25.64
N GLY A 117 5.54 -5.27 25.63
CA GLY A 117 6.01 -6.55 26.19
C GLY A 117 5.73 -7.77 25.33
N LEU A 118 5.36 -7.59 24.05
CA LEU A 118 5.20 -8.69 23.11
C LEU A 118 6.56 -9.29 22.73
N LYS A 119 6.62 -10.63 22.67
CA LYS A 119 7.81 -11.34 22.19
C LYS A 119 7.94 -11.14 20.68
N ILE A 120 9.07 -10.59 20.24
CA ILE A 120 9.44 -10.44 18.83
C ILE A 120 10.72 -11.22 18.54
N PRO A 121 10.89 -11.80 17.34
CA PRO A 121 12.14 -12.48 16.98
C PRO A 121 13.29 -11.47 16.92
N LYS A 122 14.51 -11.94 17.22
CA LYS A 122 15.73 -11.18 16.91
C LYS A 122 15.69 -10.81 15.43
N THR A 123 15.91 -9.55 15.12
CA THR A 123 15.76 -9.01 13.76
C THR A 123 16.88 -8.02 13.49
N ILE A 124 17.48 -8.11 12.30
CA ILE A 124 18.43 -7.12 11.78
C ILE A 124 17.91 -6.57 10.46
N VAL A 125 18.12 -5.27 10.23
CA VAL A 125 18.06 -4.66 8.89
C VAL A 125 19.36 -3.92 8.69
N SER A 126 20.13 -4.30 7.67
CA SER A 126 21.46 -3.76 7.41
C SER A 126 21.77 -3.85 5.92
N ASN A 127 22.45 -2.83 5.40
CA ASN A 127 23.13 -2.86 4.09
C ASN A 127 24.63 -3.20 4.23
N GLU A 128 25.13 -3.41 5.45
CA GLU A 128 26.50 -3.81 5.77
C GLU A 128 26.58 -5.35 5.91
N LYS A 129 27.38 -5.99 5.05
CA LYS A 129 27.48 -7.45 4.92
C LYS A 129 27.98 -8.10 6.21
N GLU A 130 28.98 -7.49 6.83
CA GLU A 130 29.67 -7.99 8.02
C GLU A 130 28.70 -8.12 9.20
N LYS A 131 27.83 -7.12 9.40
CA LYS A 131 26.76 -7.18 10.41
C LYS A 131 25.74 -8.28 10.16
N LEU A 132 25.38 -8.53 8.90
CA LEU A 132 24.47 -9.62 8.53
C LEU A 132 25.09 -10.98 8.83
N LEU A 133 26.37 -11.19 8.47
CA LEU A 133 27.09 -12.42 8.76
C LEU A 133 27.23 -12.67 10.27
N GLN A 134 27.54 -11.63 11.04
CA GLN A 134 27.59 -11.71 12.50
C GLN A 134 26.22 -12.07 13.09
N PHE A 135 25.14 -11.47 12.58
CA PHE A 135 23.78 -11.80 13.02
C PHE A 135 23.43 -13.27 12.77
N CYS A 136 23.79 -13.82 11.60
CA CYS A 136 23.59 -15.23 11.29
C CYS A 136 24.36 -16.14 12.27
N LYS A 137 25.61 -15.80 12.60
CA LYS A 137 26.40 -16.54 13.60
C LYS A 137 25.73 -16.52 14.98
N ILE A 138 25.24 -15.35 15.43
CA ILE A 138 24.52 -15.20 16.71
C ILE A 138 23.25 -16.06 16.75
N CYS A 139 22.57 -16.19 15.61
CA CYS A 139 21.33 -16.97 15.47
C CYS A 139 21.57 -18.43 15.07
N LYS A 140 22.83 -18.92 15.09
CA LYS A 140 23.19 -20.30 14.72
C LYS A 140 22.66 -20.73 13.34
N SER A 141 22.65 -19.79 12.40
CA SER A 141 22.14 -19.96 11.02
C SER A 141 20.64 -20.28 10.92
N ASP A 142 19.87 -20.19 12.00
CA ASP A 142 18.40 -20.26 11.96
C ASP A 142 17.82 -18.87 11.69
N VAL A 143 17.91 -18.43 10.43
CA VAL A 143 17.53 -17.10 9.99
C VAL A 143 16.73 -17.17 8.71
N ILE A 144 15.67 -16.36 8.61
CA ILE A 144 14.88 -16.17 7.39
C ILE A 144 15.13 -14.78 6.83
N PHE A 145 15.44 -14.71 5.54
CA PHE A 145 15.47 -13.45 4.80
C PHE A 145 14.06 -13.06 4.32
N LYS A 146 13.68 -11.79 4.54
CA LYS A 146 12.45 -11.20 4.00
C LYS A 146 12.76 -9.83 3.40
N SER A 147 12.43 -9.63 2.13
CA SER A 147 12.45 -8.30 1.52
C SER A 147 11.28 -7.47 2.04
N ARG A 148 11.51 -6.17 2.28
CA ARG A 148 10.46 -5.24 2.72
C ARG A 148 9.57 -4.79 1.57
N ASN A 149 10.14 -4.70 0.37
CA ASN A 149 9.41 -4.42 -0.85
C ASN A 149 9.38 -5.71 -1.67
N LEU A 150 8.23 -6.39 -1.71
CA LEU A 150 8.00 -7.55 -2.59
C LEU A 150 8.10 -7.19 -4.09
N GLN A 151 8.28 -5.92 -4.42
CA GLN A 151 8.29 -5.34 -5.77
C GLN A 151 9.57 -5.63 -6.56
N ILE A 152 10.63 -6.16 -5.94
CA ILE A 152 11.85 -6.56 -6.65
C ILE A 152 12.13 -8.03 -6.32
N ARG A 153 11.61 -8.94 -7.16
CA ARG A 153 12.17 -10.28 -7.28
C ARG A 153 12.83 -10.38 -8.66
N PRO A 154 14.16 -10.24 -8.79
CA PRO A 154 14.84 -11.11 -9.73
C PRO A 154 14.58 -12.54 -9.23
N ARG A 155 14.24 -13.47 -10.13
CA ARG A 155 14.16 -14.89 -9.81
C ARG A 155 15.55 -15.39 -9.39
N LEU A 156 15.95 -15.15 -8.14
CA LEU A 156 17.00 -15.91 -7.50
C LEU A 156 16.32 -17.07 -6.80
N SER A 157 16.62 -18.27 -7.28
CA SER A 157 16.19 -19.54 -6.70
C SER A 157 16.48 -19.51 -5.20
N GLN A 158 15.43 -19.52 -4.38
CA GLN A 158 15.51 -19.47 -2.91
C GLN A 158 16.13 -20.73 -2.27
N ARG A 159 16.94 -21.53 -2.98
CA ARG A 159 17.40 -22.82 -2.46
C ARG A 159 18.78 -22.83 -1.83
N HIS A 160 19.71 -21.90 -2.10
CA HIS A 160 21.09 -22.07 -1.64
C HIS A 160 21.75 -20.77 -1.11
N ILE A 161 21.35 -20.27 0.05
CA ILE A 161 22.10 -19.19 0.74
C ILE A 161 22.75 -19.66 2.06
N CYS A 162 22.53 -20.91 2.49
CA CYS A 162 23.15 -21.45 3.70
C CYS A 162 23.93 -22.76 3.49
N GLN A 163 24.60 -22.89 2.34
CA GLN A 163 25.68 -23.87 2.20
C GLN A 163 26.88 -23.21 1.54
N SER A 164 28.01 -23.27 2.23
CA SER A 164 29.38 -22.86 1.86
C SER A 164 29.84 -21.49 2.41
N TYR A 165 30.95 -21.58 3.13
CA TYR A 165 31.86 -20.56 3.70
C TYR A 165 31.56 -20.05 5.13
#